data_AF-A0A1H9LLJ3-F1
#
_entry.id   AF-A0A1H9LLJ3-F1
#
_cell.length_a   1.000
_cell.length_b   1.000
_cell.length_c   1.000
_cell.angle_alpha   90.00
_cell.angle_beta   90.00
_cell.angle_gamma   90.00
#
_symmetry.space_group_name_H-M   'P 1'
#
loop_
_entity.id
_entity.type
_entity.pdbx_description
1 polymer ?
#
loop_
_entity_poly.entity_id
_entity_poly.type
_entity_poly.pdbx_seq_one_letter_code
_entity_poly.pdbx_strand_id
1 'polypeptide(L)'
;MLASCLIFRRPEDAMPMEFDRLYHELGYLIAGMPDMNTNQWQTPEGQRWLGRASALIEQGGNLMDTATFNLTAENLHSIRSYPDYVQQITVVLNRALARAELQASPSARGAFIPVGEAFSAFTALSKILSEARSTVMFVDPYADANLLTDFAVLVPEGIATMILADASGRKVALAPAVRPWSQQYGGGTSTGS
;
A
#
# COMPACT_ATOMS: atom_id res chain seq x y z
N MET A 1 26.80 42.15 -9.05
CA MET A 1 26.87 41.12 -7.99
C MET A 1 26.35 41.78 -6.72
N LEU A 2 25.29 41.37 -6.03
CA LEU A 2 24.43 40.19 -6.03
C LEU A 2 23.05 40.67 -5.53
N ALA A 3 21.95 40.24 -6.17
CA ALA A 3 20.61 40.41 -5.63
C ALA A 3 20.27 39.18 -4.79
N SER A 4 20.12 39.37 -3.48
CA SER A 4 19.71 38.34 -2.53
C SER A 4 18.19 38.20 -2.59
N CYS A 5 17.71 37.08 -3.16
CA CYS A 5 16.29 36.76 -3.22
C CYS A 5 15.91 36.04 -1.92
N LEU A 6 15.42 36.80 -0.95
CA LEU A 6 14.76 36.26 0.24
C LEU A 6 13.39 35.72 -0.17
N ILE A 7 13.29 34.40 -0.33
CA ILE A 7 12.01 33.70 -0.50
C ILE A 7 11.26 33.83 0.84
N PHE A 8 10.30 34.74 0.87
CA PHE A 8 9.33 34.88 1.94
C PHE A 8 8.37 33.68 1.87
N ARG A 9 8.68 32.62 2.60
CA ARG A 9 7.83 31.43 2.73
C ARG A 9 6.57 31.82 3.51
N ARG A 10 5.38 31.73 2.88
CA ARG A 10 4.11 31.99 3.56
C ARG A 10 3.90 30.98 4.71
N PRO A 11 3.18 31.35 5.79
CA PRO A 11 2.84 30.43 6.88
C PRO A 11 1.76 29.38 6.52
N GLU A 12 1.48 29.17 5.24
CA GLU A 12 0.52 28.16 4.75
C GLU A 12 1.23 26.86 4.31
N ASP A 13 2.57 26.81 4.40
CA ASP A 13 3.43 25.66 4.08
C ASP A 13 3.61 24.67 5.26
N ALA A 14 2.68 24.64 6.21
CA ALA A 14 2.60 23.49 7.11
C ALA A 14 2.01 22.33 6.31
N MET A 15 2.85 21.57 5.57
CA MET A 15 2.38 20.43 4.77
C MET A 15 1.47 19.55 5.65
N PRO A 16 0.15 19.54 5.42
CA PRO A 16 -0.70 18.52 6.00
C PRO A 16 -0.16 17.20 5.42
N MET A 17 0.08 16.21 6.25
CA MET A 17 0.55 14.89 5.83
C MET A 17 -0.09 14.49 4.48
N GLU A 18 0.75 14.32 3.45
CA GLU A 18 0.34 14.06 2.07
C GLU A 18 -0.71 12.94 2.06
N PHE A 19 -1.89 13.18 1.47
CA PHE A 19 -3.04 12.27 1.54
C PHE A 19 -2.70 10.83 1.13
N ASP A 20 -1.67 10.66 0.30
CA ASP A 20 -1.04 9.39 -0.06
C ASP A 20 -0.56 8.60 1.16
N ARG A 21 0.13 9.25 2.11
CA ARG A 21 0.58 8.64 3.35
C ARG A 21 -0.60 8.29 4.25
N LEU A 22 -1.58 9.18 4.37
CA LEU A 22 -2.77 8.94 5.19
C LEU A 22 -3.55 7.73 4.67
N TYR A 23 -3.72 7.63 3.35
CA TYR A 23 -4.36 6.50 2.68
C TYR A 23 -3.62 5.18 2.98
N HIS A 24 -2.28 5.17 2.85
CA HIS A 24 -1.47 3.98 3.16
C HIS A 24 -1.54 3.58 4.64
N GLU A 25 -1.40 4.54 5.57
CA GLU A 25 -1.41 4.27 7.01
C GLU A 25 -2.78 3.77 7.48
N LEU A 26 -3.88 4.36 6.98
CA LEU A 26 -5.24 3.90 7.26
C LEU A 26 -5.48 2.50 6.69
N GLY A 27 -5.07 2.25 5.45
CA GLY A 27 -5.21 0.94 4.83
C GLY A 27 -4.44 -0.13 5.62
N TYR A 28 -3.19 0.14 5.98
CA TYR A 28 -2.37 -0.77 6.78
C TYR A 28 -2.97 -1.03 8.16
N LEU A 29 -3.47 0.02 8.83
CA LEU A 29 -4.13 -0.10 10.12
C LEU A 29 -5.38 -0.99 10.05
N ILE A 30 -6.23 -0.79 9.05
CA ILE A 30 -7.47 -1.56 8.85
C ILE A 30 -7.13 -3.03 8.57
N ALA A 31 -6.10 -3.30 7.78
CA ALA A 31 -5.64 -4.67 7.52
C ALA A 31 -5.13 -5.38 8.79
N GLY A 32 -4.59 -4.62 9.75
CA GLY A 32 -4.19 -5.10 11.08
C GLY A 32 -5.28 -4.98 12.15
N MET A 33 -6.55 -4.80 11.78
CA MET A 33 -7.65 -4.67 12.75
C MET A 33 -7.75 -5.93 13.61
N PRO A 34 -7.69 -5.80 14.96
CA PRO A 34 -7.88 -6.95 15.83
C PRO A 34 -9.30 -7.50 15.68
N ASP A 35 -9.51 -8.78 16.02
CA ASP A 35 -10.85 -9.34 15.98
C ASP A 35 -11.73 -8.68 17.05
N MET A 36 -12.53 -7.71 16.59
CA MET A 36 -13.45 -6.93 17.39
C MET A 36 -14.62 -7.75 17.89
N ASN A 37 -14.78 -9.03 17.54
CA ASN A 37 -15.80 -9.91 18.15
C ASN A 37 -15.26 -10.64 19.39
N THR A 38 -13.99 -10.43 19.73
CA THR A 38 -13.31 -11.05 20.87
C THR A 38 -12.76 -9.99 21.81
N ASN A 39 -12.15 -10.41 22.93
CA ASN A 39 -11.50 -9.50 23.87
C ASN A 39 -10.14 -8.95 23.36
N GLN A 40 -9.77 -9.17 22.09
CA GLN A 40 -8.49 -8.70 21.55
C GLN A 40 -8.35 -7.17 21.55
N TRP A 41 -9.45 -6.43 21.49
CA TRP A 41 -9.40 -4.96 21.61
C TRP A 41 -9.07 -4.49 23.05
N GLN A 42 -9.21 -5.34 24.06
CA GLN A 42 -8.92 -5.01 25.46
C GLN A 42 -7.43 -5.20 25.82
N THR A 43 -6.65 -5.87 24.97
CA THR A 43 -5.22 -6.04 25.20
C THR A 43 -4.47 -4.72 25.03
N PRO A 44 -3.26 -4.57 25.58
CA PRO A 44 -2.44 -3.38 25.33
C PRO A 44 -2.21 -3.10 23.84
N GLU A 45 -2.16 -4.15 23.01
CA GLU A 45 -2.01 -4.05 21.56
C GLU A 45 -3.30 -3.55 20.90
N GLY A 46 -4.47 -4.07 21.32
CA GLY A 46 -5.77 -3.61 20.86
C GLY A 46 -6.05 -2.15 21.23
N GLN A 47 -5.71 -1.76 22.46
CA GLN A 47 -5.81 -0.37 22.92
C GLN A 47 -4.86 0.56 22.16
N ARG A 48 -3.63 0.11 21.88
CA ARG A 48 -2.70 0.85 21.01
C ARG A 48 -3.24 1.00 19.58
N TRP A 49 -3.89 -0.03 19.05
CA TRP A 49 -4.55 0.04 17.75
C TRP A 49 -5.68 1.08 17.74
N LEU A 50 -6.55 1.08 18.76
CA LEU A 50 -7.65 2.07 18.90
C LEU A 50 -7.10 3.50 18.99
N GLY A 51 -6.02 3.71 19.75
CA GLY A 51 -5.36 5.02 19.84
C GLY A 51 -4.79 5.48 18.49
N ARG A 52 -4.13 4.59 17.74
CA ARG A 52 -3.62 4.90 16.39
C ARG A 52 -4.75 5.21 15.40
N ALA A 53 -5.85 4.46 15.46
CA ALA A 53 -7.03 4.68 14.64
C ALA A 53 -7.61 6.08 14.84
N SER A 54 -7.83 6.48 16.11
CA SER A 54 -8.33 7.80 16.46
C SER A 54 -7.45 8.93 15.90
N ALA A 55 -6.13 8.84 16.10
CA ALA A 55 -5.18 9.83 15.62
C ALA A 55 -5.16 9.95 14.08
N LEU A 56 -5.26 8.84 13.35
CA LEU A 56 -5.30 8.85 11.88
C LEU A 56 -6.62 9.42 11.35
N ILE A 57 -7.75 9.12 11.98
CA ILE A 57 -9.05 9.70 11.61
C ILE A 57 -9.05 11.23 11.84
N GLU A 58 -8.50 11.68 12.98
CA GLU A 58 -8.34 13.10 13.30
C GLU A 58 -7.47 13.82 12.27
N GLN A 59 -6.35 13.21 11.85
CA GLN A 59 -5.50 13.74 10.79
C GLN A 59 -6.22 13.87 9.44
N GLY A 60 -7.21 13.03 9.16
CA GLY A 60 -8.08 13.15 7.98
C GLY A 60 -9.02 14.35 8.00
N GLY A 61 -9.04 15.13 9.10
CA GLY A 61 -9.73 16.42 9.18
C GLY A 61 -11.25 16.34 9.38
N ASN A 62 -11.82 15.15 9.64
CA ASN A 62 -13.24 15.02 9.93
C ASN A 62 -13.51 14.83 11.42
N LEU A 63 -13.76 15.97 12.09
CA LEU A 63 -14.02 16.02 13.52
C LEU A 63 -15.25 15.19 13.95
N MET A 64 -16.27 15.06 13.10
CA MET A 64 -17.47 14.28 13.40
C MET A 64 -17.17 12.78 13.43
N ASP A 65 -16.37 12.30 12.49
CA ASP A 65 -15.93 10.91 12.44
C ASP A 65 -14.96 10.59 13.60
N THR A 66 -14.04 11.50 13.93
CA THR A 66 -13.18 11.36 15.13
C THR A 66 -14.00 11.25 16.41
N ALA A 67 -14.97 12.15 16.61
CA ALA A 67 -15.83 12.13 17.79
C ALA A 67 -16.66 10.85 17.86
N THR A 68 -17.23 10.43 16.73
CA THR A 68 -18.00 9.18 16.64
C THR A 68 -17.13 7.98 16.99
N PHE A 69 -15.92 7.90 16.41
CA PHE A 69 -14.99 6.80 16.70
C PHE A 69 -14.64 6.71 18.18
N ASN A 70 -14.26 7.83 18.80
CA ASN A 70 -13.85 7.86 20.21
C ASN A 70 -14.99 7.42 21.14
N LEU A 71 -16.19 7.98 20.93
CA LEU A 71 -17.37 7.59 21.71
C LEU A 71 -17.70 6.11 21.53
N THR A 72 -17.64 5.59 20.30
CA THR A 72 -17.90 4.17 20.05
C THR A 72 -16.84 3.27 20.69
N ALA A 73 -15.55 3.62 20.58
CA ALA A 73 -14.45 2.87 21.16
C ALA A 73 -14.52 2.80 22.70
N GLU A 74 -14.87 3.91 23.36
CA GLU A 74 -15.08 3.96 24.81
C GLU A 74 -16.25 3.06 25.26
N ASN A 75 -17.29 2.93 24.42
CA ASN A 75 -18.49 2.18 24.73
C ASN A 75 -18.46 0.71 24.27
N LEU A 76 -17.34 0.23 23.69
CA LEU A 76 -17.16 -1.17 23.27
C LEU A 76 -17.34 -2.20 24.39
N HIS A 77 -17.27 -1.81 25.66
CA HIS A 77 -17.51 -2.71 26.79
C HIS A 77 -19.01 -3.04 27.01
N SER A 78 -19.92 -2.33 26.35
CA SER A 78 -21.36 -2.54 26.49
C SER A 78 -21.83 -3.82 25.79
N ILE A 79 -22.25 -4.81 26.57
CA ILE A 79 -22.69 -6.12 26.06
C ILE A 79 -23.88 -6.00 25.10
N ARG A 80 -24.86 -5.13 25.39
CA ARG A 80 -26.11 -5.05 24.63
C ARG A 80 -25.94 -4.40 23.26
N SER A 81 -25.08 -3.39 23.16
CA SER A 81 -24.86 -2.61 21.94
C SER A 81 -23.55 -2.96 21.24
N TYR A 82 -22.88 -4.02 21.69
CA TYR A 82 -21.58 -4.45 21.19
C TYR A 82 -21.53 -4.59 19.67
N PRO A 83 -22.46 -5.30 19.00
CA PRO A 83 -22.39 -5.46 17.55
C PRO A 83 -22.54 -4.13 16.80
N ASP A 84 -23.39 -3.24 17.32
CA ASP A 84 -23.61 -1.92 16.73
C ASP A 84 -22.35 -1.05 16.80
N TYR A 85 -21.60 -1.14 17.92
CA TYR A 85 -20.35 -0.40 18.09
C TYR A 85 -19.23 -0.92 17.19
N VAL A 86 -19.08 -2.24 17.05
CA VAL A 86 -18.12 -2.83 16.10
C VAL A 86 -18.43 -2.41 14.67
N GLN A 87 -19.71 -2.45 14.29
CA GLN A 87 -20.15 -2.01 12.97
C GLN A 87 -19.86 -0.51 12.77
N GLN A 88 -20.13 0.32 13.78
CA GLN A 88 -19.93 1.76 13.69
C GLN A 88 -18.44 2.15 13.59
N ILE A 89 -17.55 1.48 14.32
CA ILE A 89 -16.09 1.62 14.15
C ILE A 89 -15.68 1.28 12.72
N THR A 90 -16.17 0.16 12.19
CA THR A 90 -15.87 -0.30 10.84
C THR A 90 -16.33 0.72 9.79
N VAL A 91 -17.53 1.29 9.95
CA VAL A 91 -18.07 2.32 9.06
C VAL A 91 -17.22 3.59 9.07
N VAL A 92 -16.82 4.06 10.26
CA VAL A 92 -16.01 5.27 10.39
C VAL A 92 -14.63 5.08 9.75
N LEU A 93 -13.97 3.95 9.98
CA LEU A 93 -12.66 3.64 9.41
C LEU A 93 -12.70 3.57 7.88
N ASN A 94 -13.69 2.87 7.31
CA ASN A 94 -13.84 2.78 5.86
C ASN A 94 -14.17 4.14 5.23
N ARG A 95 -14.95 4.98 5.92
CA ARG A 95 -15.23 6.35 5.47
C ARG A 95 -13.97 7.21 5.48
N ALA A 96 -13.16 7.11 6.53
CA ALA A 96 -11.88 7.82 6.60
C ALA A 96 -10.94 7.38 5.47
N LEU A 97 -10.82 6.06 5.23
CA LEU A 97 -10.02 5.50 4.15
C LEU A 97 -10.49 6.01 2.78
N ALA A 98 -11.78 5.94 2.49
CA ALA A 98 -12.34 6.39 1.21
C ALA A 98 -12.09 7.89 0.94
N ARG A 99 -12.12 8.73 1.99
CA ARG A 99 -11.77 10.15 1.84
C ARG A 99 -10.29 10.35 1.55
N ALA A 100 -9.42 9.65 2.28
CA ALA A 100 -7.98 9.69 2.01
C ALA A 100 -7.67 9.21 0.59
N GLU A 101 -8.35 8.17 0.12
CA GLU A 101 -8.23 7.65 -1.25
C GLU A 101 -8.60 8.68 -2.31
N LEU A 102 -9.73 9.38 -2.13
CA LEU A 102 -10.19 10.40 -3.08
C LEU A 102 -9.22 11.59 -3.19
N GLN A 103 -8.48 11.86 -2.12
CA GLN A 103 -7.51 12.96 -2.06
C GLN A 103 -6.10 12.50 -2.43
N ALA A 104 -5.84 11.19 -2.45
CA ALA A 104 -4.56 10.62 -2.83
C ALA A 104 -4.28 10.74 -4.33
N SER A 105 -2.99 10.82 -4.66
CA SER A 105 -2.50 10.83 -6.02
C SER A 105 -2.95 9.58 -6.78
N PRO A 106 -3.12 9.66 -8.12
CA PRO A 106 -3.45 8.50 -8.94
C PRO A 106 -2.47 7.33 -8.75
N SER A 107 -1.20 7.63 -8.50
CA SER A 107 -0.15 6.64 -8.24
C SER A 107 -0.33 5.91 -6.91
N ALA A 108 -0.81 6.59 -5.85
CA ALA A 108 -1.05 5.97 -4.55
C ALA A 108 -2.31 5.09 -4.52
N ARG A 109 -3.37 5.46 -5.26
CA ARG A 109 -4.62 4.68 -5.34
C ARG A 109 -4.47 3.29 -5.95
N GLY A 110 -3.42 3.08 -6.75
CA GLY A 110 -3.10 1.76 -7.33
C GLY A 110 -2.07 0.94 -6.55
N ALA A 111 -1.46 1.52 -5.51
CA ALA A 111 -0.32 0.93 -4.80
C ALA A 111 -0.71 0.14 -3.55
N PHE A 112 -1.92 0.33 -3.02
CA PHE A 112 -2.35 -0.34 -1.80
C PHE A 112 -2.98 -1.71 -2.09
N ILE A 113 -2.43 -2.74 -1.45
CA ILE A 113 -2.90 -4.12 -1.50
C ILE A 113 -3.20 -4.53 -0.05
N PRO A 114 -4.46 -4.84 0.31
CA PRO A 114 -4.79 -5.30 1.66
C PRO A 114 -4.05 -6.59 2.02
N VAL A 115 -3.51 -6.66 3.25
CA VAL A 115 -2.85 -7.86 3.77
C VAL A 115 -3.86 -9.00 3.88
N GLY A 116 -3.56 -10.16 3.32
CA GLY A 116 -4.41 -11.36 3.35
C GLY A 116 -5.07 -11.71 2.01
N GLU A 117 -5.08 -10.80 1.04
CA GLU A 117 -5.60 -11.05 -0.31
C GLU A 117 -4.47 -11.15 -1.34
N ALA A 118 -3.72 -12.26 -1.32
CA ALA A 118 -2.63 -12.51 -2.29
C ALA A 118 -3.09 -12.38 -3.76
N PHE A 119 -4.37 -12.66 -4.03
CA PHE A 119 -4.97 -12.48 -5.36
C PHE A 119 -5.16 -11.00 -5.72
N SER A 120 -5.60 -10.16 -4.78
CA SER A 120 -5.70 -8.70 -4.98
C SER A 120 -4.31 -8.09 -5.17
N ALA A 121 -3.30 -8.62 -4.48
CA ALA A 121 -1.90 -8.27 -4.67
C ALA A 121 -1.43 -8.52 -6.10
N PHE A 122 -1.67 -9.74 -6.56
CA PHE A 122 -1.34 -10.17 -7.91
C PHE A 122 -2.09 -9.35 -8.97
N THR A 123 -3.36 -9.02 -8.74
CA THR A 123 -4.19 -8.23 -9.66
C THR A 123 -3.68 -6.80 -9.80
N ALA A 124 -3.34 -6.15 -8.68
CA ALA A 124 -2.77 -4.80 -8.68
C ALA A 124 -1.40 -4.77 -9.39
N LEU A 125 -0.52 -5.73 -9.08
CA LEU A 125 0.77 -5.87 -9.74
C LEU A 125 0.61 -6.14 -11.24
N SER A 126 -0.30 -7.03 -11.65
CA SER A 126 -0.61 -7.30 -13.05
C SER A 126 -0.97 -6.03 -13.81
N LYS A 127 -1.84 -5.19 -13.22
CA LYS A 127 -2.24 -3.94 -13.84
C LYS A 127 -1.04 -3.01 -14.05
N ILE A 128 -0.24 -2.80 -13.01
CA ILE A 128 0.95 -1.92 -13.07
C ILE A 128 1.94 -2.42 -14.11
N LEU A 129 2.25 -3.72 -14.10
CA LEU A 129 3.20 -4.34 -15.03
C LEU A 129 2.72 -4.25 -16.48
N SER A 130 1.42 -4.46 -16.73
CA SER A 130 0.83 -4.38 -18.08
C SER A 130 0.85 -2.97 -18.69
N GLU A 131 0.94 -1.93 -17.86
CA GLU A 131 0.99 -0.53 -18.31
C GLU A 131 2.43 -0.03 -18.56
N ALA A 132 3.44 -0.86 -18.32
CA ALA A 132 4.85 -0.50 -18.50
C ALA A 132 5.18 -0.17 -19.96
N ARG A 133 5.90 0.95 -20.18
CA ARG A 133 6.19 1.47 -21.54
C ARG A 133 7.66 1.43 -21.94
N SER A 134 8.58 1.20 -21.01
CA SER A 134 10.01 1.31 -21.29
C SER A 134 10.84 0.24 -20.61
N THR A 135 10.79 0.15 -19.28
CA THR A 135 11.60 -0.80 -18.53
C THR A 135 10.91 -1.18 -17.23
N VAL A 136 11.02 -2.46 -16.86
CA VAL A 136 10.63 -3.00 -15.56
C VAL A 136 11.87 -3.60 -14.92
N MET A 137 12.18 -3.19 -13.68
CA MET A 137 13.28 -3.76 -12.90
C MET A 137 12.73 -4.40 -11.62
N PHE A 138 12.85 -5.71 -11.53
CA PHE A 138 12.57 -6.47 -10.33
C PHE A 138 13.80 -6.46 -9.41
N VAL A 139 13.62 -6.09 -8.15
CA VAL A 139 14.66 -6.14 -7.13
C VAL A 139 14.20 -7.05 -6.01
N ASP A 140 14.69 -8.29 -6.03
CA ASP A 140 14.32 -9.31 -5.04
C ASP A 140 15.55 -10.15 -4.68
N PRO A 141 16.10 -10.00 -3.46
CA PRO A 141 17.23 -10.79 -2.97
C PRO A 141 17.02 -12.31 -3.05
N TYR A 142 15.77 -12.76 -3.04
CA TYR A 142 15.38 -14.16 -2.98
C TYR A 142 14.70 -14.66 -4.26
N ALA A 143 14.80 -13.90 -5.36
CA ALA A 143 14.17 -14.23 -6.63
C ALA A 143 14.48 -15.66 -7.08
N ASP A 144 13.44 -16.35 -7.56
CA ASP A 144 13.52 -17.67 -8.17
C ASP A 144 12.74 -17.74 -9.49
N ALA A 145 12.62 -18.94 -10.07
CA ALA A 145 11.99 -19.12 -11.37
C ALA A 145 10.52 -18.64 -11.42
N ASN A 146 9.82 -18.60 -10.29
CA ASN A 146 8.43 -18.14 -10.23
C ASN A 146 8.33 -16.65 -10.56
N LEU A 147 9.38 -15.86 -10.28
CA LEU A 147 9.42 -14.46 -10.69
C LEU A 147 9.23 -14.30 -12.20
N LEU A 148 9.80 -15.22 -12.99
CA LEU A 148 9.70 -15.21 -14.45
C LEU A 148 8.33 -15.65 -14.94
N THR A 149 7.76 -16.71 -14.34
CA THR A 149 6.50 -17.32 -14.80
C THR A 149 5.27 -16.58 -14.34
N ASP A 150 5.34 -15.94 -13.17
CA ASP A 150 4.16 -15.36 -12.53
C ASP A 150 4.10 -13.85 -12.74
N PHE A 151 5.26 -13.17 -12.75
CA PHE A 151 5.33 -11.71 -12.80
C PHE A 151 5.93 -11.18 -14.10
N ALA A 152 7.10 -11.68 -14.52
CA ALA A 152 7.75 -11.16 -15.72
C ALA A 152 6.91 -11.39 -17.00
N VAL A 153 6.10 -12.45 -17.04
CA VAL A 153 5.16 -12.72 -18.15
C VAL A 153 4.07 -11.65 -18.30
N LEU A 154 3.81 -10.86 -17.25
CA LEU A 154 2.80 -9.80 -17.24
C LEU A 154 3.33 -8.50 -17.87
N VAL A 155 4.65 -8.40 -18.06
CA VAL A 155 5.29 -7.26 -18.70
C VAL A 155 5.02 -7.34 -20.22
N PRO A 156 4.56 -6.25 -20.87
CA PRO A 156 4.31 -6.26 -22.29
C PRO A 156 5.54 -6.67 -23.12
N GLU A 157 5.31 -7.36 -24.23
CA GLU A 157 6.38 -7.75 -25.13
C GLU A 157 7.17 -6.53 -25.64
N GLY A 158 8.49 -6.69 -25.77
CA GLY A 158 9.39 -5.61 -26.20
C GLY A 158 9.79 -4.62 -25.11
N ILE A 159 9.26 -4.74 -23.89
CA ILE A 159 9.68 -3.94 -22.73
C ILE A 159 10.90 -4.59 -22.07
N ALA A 160 11.94 -3.79 -21.81
CA ALA A 160 13.15 -4.27 -21.17
C ALA A 160 12.83 -4.74 -19.74
N THR A 161 13.11 -6.02 -19.45
CA THR A 161 12.89 -6.62 -18.13
C THR A 161 14.23 -6.95 -17.49
N MET A 162 14.49 -6.36 -16.32
CA MET A 162 15.73 -6.51 -15.56
C MET A 162 15.44 -7.17 -14.21
N ILE A 163 16.33 -8.05 -13.76
CA ILE A 163 16.21 -8.70 -12.46
C ILE A 163 17.52 -8.51 -11.69
N LEU A 164 17.42 -7.84 -10.54
CA LEU A 164 18.49 -7.72 -9.57
C LEU A 164 18.18 -8.64 -8.39
N ALA A 165 19.00 -9.67 -8.23
CA ALA A 165 18.89 -10.64 -7.14
C ALA A 165 20.26 -10.86 -6.49
N ASP A 166 20.27 -11.13 -5.19
CA ASP A 166 21.49 -11.32 -4.43
C ASP A 166 22.32 -12.51 -4.95
N ALA A 167 23.64 -12.34 -5.00
CA ALA A 167 24.54 -13.38 -5.48
C ALA A 167 24.59 -14.59 -4.52
N SER A 168 24.36 -14.38 -3.23
CA SER A 168 24.30 -15.43 -2.21
C SER A 168 22.90 -15.99 -1.94
N GLY A 169 21.85 -15.17 -2.11
CA GLY A 169 20.44 -15.51 -1.82
C GLY A 169 19.62 -16.02 -3.00
N ARG A 170 20.10 -15.87 -4.24
CA ARG A 170 19.41 -16.37 -5.44
C ARG A 170 19.32 -17.89 -5.40
N LYS A 171 18.10 -18.43 -5.53
CA LYS A 171 17.93 -19.88 -5.70
C LYS A 171 18.59 -20.31 -7.01
N VAL A 172 19.33 -21.42 -6.97
CA VAL A 172 20.12 -21.99 -8.09
C VAL A 172 19.33 -22.09 -9.40
N ALA A 173 18.00 -22.19 -9.32
CA ALA A 173 17.09 -22.32 -10.45
C ALA A 173 16.83 -21.05 -11.28
N LEU A 174 17.17 -19.84 -10.81
CA LEU A 174 16.85 -18.61 -11.57
C LEU A 174 17.69 -18.48 -12.85
N ALA A 175 19.01 -18.62 -12.74
CA ALA A 175 19.91 -18.50 -13.89
C ALA A 175 19.59 -19.46 -15.07
N PRO A 176 19.30 -20.76 -14.84
CA PRO A 176 18.90 -21.66 -15.92
C PRO A 176 17.50 -21.34 -16.47
N ALA A 177 16.60 -20.74 -15.68
CA ALA A 177 15.26 -20.36 -16.14
C ALA A 177 15.24 -19.08 -17.00
N VAL A 178 16.19 -18.15 -16.78
CA VAL A 178 16.28 -16.91 -17.58
C VAL A 178 16.50 -17.19 -19.08
N ARG A 179 17.35 -18.15 -19.43
CA ARG A 179 17.68 -18.46 -20.83
C ARG A 179 16.46 -18.83 -21.69
N PRO A 180 15.66 -19.87 -21.36
CA PRO A 180 14.49 -20.22 -22.14
C PRO A 180 13.43 -19.11 -22.10
N TRP A 181 13.28 -18.42 -20.96
CA TRP A 181 12.34 -17.31 -20.85
C TRP A 181 12.69 -16.15 -21.80
N SER A 182 13.96 -15.74 -21.85
CA SER A 182 14.43 -14.70 -22.77
C SER A 182 14.30 -15.10 -24.25
N GLN A 183 14.41 -16.39 -24.58
CA GLN A 183 14.16 -16.86 -25.95
C GLN A 183 12.68 -16.73 -26.34
N GLN A 184 11.78 -16.96 -25.39
CA GLN A 184 10.34 -16.92 -25.62
C GLN A 184 9.78 -15.49 -25.63
N TYR A 185 10.29 -14.60 -24.76
CA TYR A 185 9.72 -13.26 -24.53
C TYR A 185 10.67 -12.09 -24.83
N GLY A 186 11.97 -12.34 -25.03
CA GLY A 186 13.00 -11.31 -25.21
C GLY A 186 13.17 -10.78 -26.63
N GLY A 187 12.20 -11.04 -27.53
CA GLY A 187 12.24 -10.72 -28.95
C GLY A 187 12.10 -9.24 -29.33
N GLY A 188 12.76 -8.34 -28.60
CA GLY A 188 12.71 -6.89 -28.79
C GLY A 188 14.08 -6.21 -28.72
N THR A 189 15.17 -6.86 -29.13
CA THR A 189 16.46 -6.18 -29.29
C THR A 189 16.66 -5.76 -30.74
N SER A 190 16.50 -4.45 -31.00
CA SER A 190 16.96 -3.80 -32.22
C SER A 190 18.47 -3.97 -32.36
N THR A 191 18.90 -4.65 -33.42
CA THR A 191 20.28 -4.66 -33.90
C THR A 191 20.61 -3.27 -34.44
N GLY A 192 21.27 -2.44 -33.64
CA GLY A 192 21.91 -1.20 -34.10
C GLY A 192 23.36 -1.52 -34.47
N SER A 193 23.66 -1.36 -35.77
CA SER A 193 25.01 -1.51 -36.36
C SER A 193 25.97 -0.41 -35.90
#